data_AF-A0A336MI20-F1
#
_entry.id   AF-A0A336MI20-F1
#
_cell.length_a   1.000
_cell.length_b   1.000
_cell.length_c   1.000
_cell.angle_alpha   90.00
_cell.angle_beta   90.00
_cell.angle_gamma   90.00
#
_symmetry.space_group_name_H-M   'P 1'
#
loop_
_entity.id
_entity.type
_entity.pdbx_description
1 polymer ?
#
loop_
_entity_poly.entity_id
_entity_poly.type
_entity_poly.pdbx_seq_one_letter_code
_entity_poly.pdbx_strand_id
1 'polypeptide(L)'
;MGKDTEKSESQFGFKDKAKAEETIELLKSHEMQYQKLTVRGLLGRAKRVLSMTKAADKIKNIQEAMSVFENWLEENGGGASNKNAKTDNDDEKVETVPGLGFKDKNAAKKSLEILEGRDPDYQRLAVKGLIGSSKRVLSGTKDPKKVQDIKDGVKILEEFLEKFDDENRSRLNWAYLSSDIINQFPEPKDKLCAEFVQIYSEKKNYKHLRTLFPSENQDKSWDIVRNKNIEKLKKLIKEKERKLFDDDGKPTEEHLGNYSN
;
A
#
# COMPACT_ATOMS: atom_id res chain seq x y z
N MET A 1 21.23 49.16 13.10
CA MET A 1 22.31 48.16 13.01
C MET A 1 21.67 46.79 13.12
N GLY A 2 21.21 46.20 12.01
CA GLY A 2 22.06 45.40 11.12
C GLY A 2 22.22 44.01 11.72
N LYS A 3 21.17 43.18 11.70
CA LYS A 3 21.28 41.76 12.04
C LYS A 3 21.74 41.03 10.78
N ASP A 4 23.04 40.77 10.71
CA ASP A 4 23.60 39.84 9.75
C ASP A 4 23.02 38.45 10.04
N THR A 5 22.12 38.01 9.17
CA THR A 5 21.71 36.61 9.08
C THR A 5 22.83 35.86 8.36
N GLU A 6 23.77 35.30 9.13
CA GLU A 6 24.62 34.22 8.65
C GLU A 6 23.70 33.10 8.15
N LYS A 7 23.61 32.98 6.82
CA LYS A 7 22.99 31.82 6.18
C LYS A 7 23.79 30.61 6.61
N SER A 8 23.20 29.77 7.44
CA SER A 8 23.59 28.36 7.59
C SER A 8 23.58 27.74 6.19
N GLU A 9 24.72 27.75 5.50
CA GLU A 9 24.88 27.05 4.23
C GLU A 9 24.68 25.56 4.51
N SER A 10 23.57 25.02 4.00
CA SER A 10 23.35 23.58 4.00
C SER A 10 24.55 22.92 3.34
N GLN A 11 25.18 21.96 4.03
CA GLN A 11 26.37 21.25 3.58
C GLN A 11 26.22 20.64 2.17
N PHE A 12 24.99 20.31 1.77
CA PHE A 12 24.64 19.77 0.45
C PHE A 12 23.96 20.81 -0.44
N GLY A 13 24.34 20.88 -1.71
CA GLY A 13 23.84 21.91 -2.63
C GLY A 13 23.86 21.53 -4.11
N PHE A 14 23.35 22.44 -4.94
CA PHE A 14 23.22 22.25 -6.41
C PHE A 14 23.31 23.57 -7.18
N LYS A 15 24.06 24.54 -6.66
CA LYS A 15 24.15 25.89 -7.28
C LYS A 15 24.76 25.85 -8.69
N ASP A 16 25.68 24.91 -8.92
CA ASP A 16 26.40 24.65 -10.16
C ASP A 16 26.88 23.19 -10.16
N LYS A 17 27.49 22.78 -11.28
CA LYS A 17 28.04 21.44 -11.47
C LYS A 17 29.03 21.05 -10.37
N ALA A 18 29.97 21.94 -10.05
CA ALA A 18 31.02 21.68 -9.06
C ALA A 18 30.43 21.42 -7.66
N LYS A 19 29.40 22.18 -7.25
CA LYS A 19 28.74 21.96 -5.97
C LYS A 19 27.92 20.66 -5.94
N ALA A 20 27.36 20.25 -7.07
CA ALA A 20 26.70 18.96 -7.18
C ALA A 20 27.70 17.80 -7.02
N GLU A 21 28.87 17.88 -7.65
CA GLU A 21 29.96 16.91 -7.51
C GLU A 21 30.49 16.85 -6.07
N GLU A 22 30.73 18.02 -5.44
CA GLU A 22 31.12 18.11 -4.03
C GLU A 22 30.08 17.45 -3.12
N THR A 23 28.80 17.67 -3.41
CA THR A 23 27.69 17.07 -2.65
C THR A 23 27.69 15.55 -2.76
N ILE A 24 27.95 15.00 -3.95
CA ILE A 24 28.10 13.55 -4.12
C ILE A 24 29.30 13.02 -3.33
N GLU A 25 30.43 13.72 -3.34
CA GLU A 25 31.62 13.33 -2.60
C GLU A 25 31.35 13.28 -1.09
N LEU A 26 30.72 14.32 -0.54
CA LEU A 26 30.33 14.39 0.88
C LEU A 26 29.36 13.29 1.30
N LEU A 27 28.53 12.80 0.36
CA LEU A 27 27.58 11.74 0.62
C LEU A 27 28.21 10.35 0.70
N LYS A 28 29.43 10.14 0.15
CA LYS A 28 30.08 8.81 0.14
C LYS A 28 30.28 8.19 1.53
N SER A 29 30.39 9.01 2.58
CA SER A 29 30.53 8.53 3.96
C SER A 29 29.24 7.98 4.57
N HIS A 30 28.10 8.11 3.89
CA HIS A 30 26.79 7.69 4.39
C HIS A 30 26.35 6.35 3.77
N GLU A 31 25.34 5.71 4.34
CA GLU A 31 24.76 4.51 3.74
C GLU A 31 24.09 4.79 2.38
N MET A 32 24.13 3.83 1.46
CA MET A 32 23.68 3.99 0.07
C MET A 32 22.22 4.43 -0.06
N GLN A 33 21.33 4.00 0.84
CA GLN A 33 19.93 4.44 0.83
C GLN A 33 19.78 5.92 1.20
N TYR A 34 20.51 6.38 2.22
CA TYR A 34 20.55 7.79 2.60
C TYR A 34 21.12 8.67 1.48
N GLN A 35 22.18 8.22 0.81
CA GLN A 35 22.74 8.90 -0.35
C GLN A 35 21.67 9.10 -1.44
N LYS A 36 20.99 8.01 -1.83
CA LYS A 36 19.92 8.03 -2.85
C LYS A 36 18.77 8.97 -2.48
N LEU A 37 18.30 8.93 -1.23
CA LEU A 37 17.22 9.79 -0.76
C LEU A 37 17.61 11.26 -0.81
N THR A 38 18.83 11.58 -0.39
CA THR A 38 19.35 12.96 -0.37
C THR A 38 19.51 13.51 -1.78
N VAL A 39 20.10 12.75 -2.70
CA VAL A 39 20.28 13.14 -4.11
C VAL A 39 18.92 13.33 -4.80
N ARG A 40 17.94 12.44 -4.58
CA ARG A 40 16.57 12.62 -5.11
C ARG A 40 15.89 13.89 -4.57
N GLY A 41 16.06 14.18 -3.29
CA GLY A 41 15.53 15.39 -2.67
C GLY A 41 16.13 16.66 -3.26
N LEU A 42 17.45 16.68 -3.46
CA LEU A 42 18.17 17.79 -4.10
C LEU A 42 17.75 17.97 -5.56
N LEU A 43 17.66 16.89 -6.33
CA LEU A 43 17.19 16.91 -7.72
C LEU A 43 15.76 17.46 -7.83
N GLY A 44 14.87 17.08 -6.91
CA GLY A 44 13.51 17.64 -6.83
C GLY A 44 13.49 19.14 -6.54
N ARG A 45 14.33 19.61 -5.60
CA ARG A 45 14.50 21.04 -5.32
C ARG A 45 15.09 21.79 -6.50
N ALA A 46 16.10 21.24 -7.18
CA ALA A 46 16.71 21.82 -8.36
C ALA A 46 15.69 22.02 -9.50
N LYS A 47 14.83 21.03 -9.77
CA LYS A 47 13.73 21.14 -10.73
C LYS A 47 12.76 22.27 -10.40
N ARG A 48 12.44 22.44 -9.11
CA ARG A 48 11.59 23.55 -8.66
C ARG A 48 12.26 24.91 -8.85
N VAL A 49 13.53 25.04 -8.46
CA VAL A 49 14.30 26.28 -8.62
C VAL A 49 14.47 26.63 -10.11
N LEU A 50 14.75 25.65 -10.96
CA LEU A 50 14.85 25.82 -12.41
C LEU A 50 13.57 26.44 -12.99
N SER A 51 12.39 25.93 -12.60
CA SER A 51 11.10 26.44 -13.08
C SER A 51 10.83 27.91 -12.72
N MET A 52 11.49 28.44 -11.69
CA MET A 52 11.34 29.82 -11.22
C MET A 52 12.47 30.74 -11.70
N THR A 53 13.53 30.19 -12.32
CA THR A 53 14.73 30.94 -12.70
C THR A 53 14.59 31.47 -14.12
N LYS A 54 14.80 32.78 -14.30
CA LYS A 54 14.72 33.46 -15.61
C LYS A 54 16.08 33.80 -16.22
N ALA A 55 17.14 33.82 -15.42
CA ALA A 55 18.48 34.17 -15.88
C ALA A 55 19.14 32.98 -16.60
N ALA A 56 19.53 33.18 -17.86
CA ALA A 56 20.05 32.12 -18.73
C ALA A 56 21.29 31.40 -18.15
N ASP A 57 22.25 32.14 -17.60
CA ASP A 57 23.45 31.55 -17.02
C ASP A 57 23.15 30.68 -15.80
N LYS A 58 22.17 31.10 -14.98
CA LYS A 58 21.72 30.31 -13.81
C LYS A 58 20.95 29.07 -14.22
N ILE A 59 20.15 29.16 -15.29
CA ILE A 59 19.45 28.00 -15.86
C ILE A 59 20.48 26.95 -16.28
N LYS A 60 21.53 27.35 -17.01
CA LYS A 60 22.60 26.45 -17.45
C LYS A 60 23.29 25.77 -16.26
N ASN A 61 23.69 26.55 -15.25
CA ASN A 61 24.35 26.00 -14.06
C ASN A 61 23.49 24.99 -13.30
N ILE A 62 22.18 25.25 -13.16
CA ILE A 62 21.24 24.34 -12.50
C ILE A 62 21.03 23.07 -13.35
N GLN A 63 20.93 23.20 -14.68
CA GLN A 63 20.81 22.05 -15.57
C GLN A 63 22.05 21.14 -15.50
N GLU A 64 23.25 21.72 -15.51
CA GLU A 64 24.49 20.95 -15.36
C GLU A 64 24.57 20.25 -13.99
N ALA A 65 24.18 20.93 -12.90
CA ALA A 65 24.07 20.32 -11.58
C ALA A 65 23.05 19.17 -11.54
N MET A 66 21.92 19.32 -12.22
CA MET A 66 20.91 18.27 -12.33
C MET A 66 21.43 17.04 -13.08
N SER A 67 22.17 17.24 -14.17
CA SER A 67 22.77 16.13 -14.93
C SER A 67 23.74 15.31 -14.08
N VAL A 68 24.53 15.93 -13.19
CA VAL A 68 25.40 15.21 -12.24
C VAL A 68 24.58 14.26 -11.36
N PHE A 69 23.48 14.74 -10.78
CA PHE A 69 22.62 13.91 -9.93
C PHE A 69 21.87 12.84 -10.70
N GLU A 70 21.41 13.14 -11.92
CA GLU A 70 20.71 12.17 -12.76
C GLU A 70 21.64 11.03 -13.17
N ASN A 71 22.85 11.35 -13.65
CA ASN A 71 23.87 10.35 -13.98
C ASN A 71 24.27 9.51 -12.77
N TRP A 72 24.53 10.15 -11.63
CA TRP A 72 24.89 9.43 -10.40
C TRP A 72 23.77 8.49 -9.95
N LEU A 73 22.51 8.93 -10.03
CA LEU A 73 21.35 8.09 -9.72
C LEU A 73 21.21 6.94 -10.72
N GLU A 74 21.50 7.13 -12.00
CA GLU A 74 21.49 6.04 -12.98
C GLU A 74 22.53 4.97 -12.67
N GLU A 75 23.77 5.37 -12.37
CA GLU A 75 24.87 4.46 -12.01
C GLU A 75 24.63 3.69 -10.71
N ASN A 76 23.92 4.31 -9.76
CA ASN A 76 23.76 3.76 -8.40
C ASN A 76 22.36 3.16 -8.17
N GLY A 77 21.53 2.98 -9.20
CA GLY A 77 20.24 2.31 -9.08
C GLY A 77 19.15 3.16 -8.41
N GLY A 78 19.15 4.47 -8.67
CA GLY A 78 18.16 5.45 -8.25
C GLY A 78 17.55 6.31 -9.37
N GLY A 79 17.91 6.06 -10.63
CA GLY A 79 17.49 6.78 -11.83
C GLY A 79 15.98 6.75 -12.10
N ALA A 80 15.51 7.50 -13.11
CA ALA A 80 14.09 7.60 -13.44
C ALA A 80 13.44 6.24 -13.79
N SER A 81 14.21 5.33 -14.37
CA SER A 81 13.87 3.91 -14.60
C SER A 81 13.66 3.13 -13.29
N ASN A 82 14.40 3.46 -12.23
CA ASN A 82 14.31 2.83 -10.91
C ASN A 82 13.30 3.47 -9.95
N LYS A 83 12.54 4.49 -10.38
CA LYS A 83 11.39 4.98 -9.58
C LYS A 83 10.29 3.92 -9.41
N ASN A 84 10.31 2.89 -10.26
CA ASN A 84 9.43 1.73 -10.23
C ASN A 84 10.19 0.40 -10.24
N ALA A 85 11.48 0.37 -9.86
CA ALA A 85 12.13 -0.92 -9.60
C ALA A 85 11.45 -1.52 -8.37
N LYS A 86 10.38 -2.29 -8.65
CA LYS A 86 9.86 -3.31 -7.76
C LYS A 86 11.07 -4.07 -7.24
N THR A 87 11.11 -4.30 -5.95
CA THR A 87 11.86 -5.43 -5.43
C THR A 87 11.45 -6.65 -6.25
N ASP A 88 12.37 -7.16 -7.08
CA ASP A 88 12.22 -8.40 -7.83
C ASP A 88 12.29 -9.58 -6.85
N ASN A 89 11.34 -9.63 -5.91
CA ASN A 89 10.93 -10.86 -5.27
C ASN A 89 9.64 -11.26 -5.97
N ASP A 90 9.73 -12.19 -6.93
CA ASP A 90 8.54 -12.78 -7.55
C ASP A 90 7.63 -13.44 -6.49
N ASP A 91 8.20 -13.89 -5.36
CA ASP A 91 7.46 -14.38 -4.18
C ASP A 91 6.68 -13.28 -3.40
N GLU A 92 6.94 -12.00 -3.66
CA GLU A 92 6.21 -10.86 -3.04
C GLU A 92 5.14 -10.26 -3.94
N LYS A 93 5.08 -10.66 -5.21
CA LYS A 93 4.14 -10.07 -6.17
C LYS A 93 2.74 -10.63 -5.95
N VAL A 94 2.05 -10.01 -5.00
CA VAL A 94 0.64 -10.28 -4.71
C VAL A 94 -0.22 -9.97 -5.93
N GLU A 95 -1.06 -10.93 -6.34
CA GLU A 95 -2.03 -10.76 -7.41
C GLU A 95 -3.10 -9.73 -7.00
N THR A 96 -3.49 -8.88 -7.95
CA THR A 96 -4.61 -7.96 -7.73
C THR A 96 -5.93 -8.68 -7.92
N VAL A 97 -6.91 -8.39 -7.07
CA VAL A 97 -8.28 -8.91 -7.25
C VAL A 97 -8.84 -8.44 -8.61
N PRO A 98 -9.27 -9.37 -9.48
CA PRO A 98 -9.75 -9.01 -10.81
C PRO A 98 -11.15 -8.38 -10.75
N GLY A 99 -11.55 -7.72 -11.85
CA GLY A 99 -12.91 -7.22 -12.03
C GLY A 99 -13.24 -5.88 -11.37
N LEU A 100 -12.26 -5.25 -10.68
CA LEU A 100 -12.42 -3.92 -10.11
C LEU A 100 -12.36 -2.83 -11.20
N GLY A 101 -13.18 -1.78 -11.06
CA GLY A 101 -13.32 -0.71 -12.04
C GLY A 101 -14.12 0.49 -11.55
N PHE A 102 -13.99 1.60 -12.28
CA PHE A 102 -14.60 2.90 -11.94
C PHE A 102 -15.14 3.66 -13.17
N LYS A 103 -15.28 2.96 -14.30
CA LYS A 103 -15.61 3.60 -15.59
C LYS A 103 -17.00 4.25 -15.65
N ASP A 104 -17.93 3.76 -14.81
CA ASP A 104 -19.31 4.21 -14.69
C ASP A 104 -19.87 3.77 -13.32
N LYS A 105 -21.13 4.16 -13.01
CA LYS A 105 -21.81 3.79 -11.76
C LYS A 105 -21.89 2.28 -11.55
N ASN A 106 -22.17 1.51 -12.61
CA ASN A 106 -22.37 0.07 -12.51
C ASN A 106 -21.05 -0.64 -12.24
N ALA A 107 -19.96 -0.20 -12.89
CA ALA A 107 -18.62 -0.69 -12.64
C ALA A 107 -18.15 -0.40 -11.21
N ALA A 108 -18.44 0.80 -10.69
CA ALA A 108 -18.13 1.16 -9.31
C ALA A 108 -18.91 0.27 -8.31
N LYS A 109 -20.23 0.10 -8.49
CA LYS A 109 -21.05 -0.77 -7.64
C LYS A 109 -20.57 -2.22 -7.68
N LYS A 110 -20.31 -2.77 -8.87
CA LYS A 110 -19.75 -4.12 -9.03
C LYS A 110 -18.41 -4.27 -8.32
N SER A 111 -17.59 -3.22 -8.30
CA SER A 111 -16.32 -3.25 -7.55
C SER A 111 -16.55 -3.33 -6.05
N LEU A 112 -17.52 -2.59 -5.52
CA LEU A 112 -17.89 -2.68 -4.10
C LEU A 112 -18.45 -4.06 -3.75
N GLU A 113 -19.26 -4.65 -4.63
CA GLU A 113 -19.75 -6.04 -4.48
C GLU A 113 -18.59 -7.07 -4.45
N ILE A 114 -17.59 -6.91 -5.32
CA ILE A 114 -16.39 -7.78 -5.33
C ILE A 114 -15.56 -7.62 -4.05
N LEU A 115 -15.58 -6.42 -3.45
CA LEU A 115 -14.83 -6.11 -2.23
C LEU A 115 -15.57 -6.51 -0.95
N GLU A 116 -16.87 -6.80 -1.02
CA GLU A 116 -17.67 -7.19 0.13
C GLU A 116 -17.12 -8.46 0.81
N GLY A 117 -17.03 -8.43 2.14
CA GLY A 117 -16.51 -9.53 2.97
C GLY A 117 -14.97 -9.68 2.98
N ARG A 118 -14.25 -8.89 2.18
CA ARG A 118 -12.77 -8.87 2.21
C ARG A 118 -12.24 -8.11 3.43
N ASP A 119 -10.95 -8.24 3.67
CA ASP A 119 -10.22 -7.49 4.71
C ASP A 119 -10.52 -5.97 4.61
N PRO A 120 -10.97 -5.30 5.70
CA PRO A 120 -11.34 -3.89 5.65
C PRO A 120 -10.22 -2.97 5.15
N ASP A 121 -8.97 -3.25 5.53
CA ASP A 121 -7.83 -2.45 5.09
C ASP A 121 -7.57 -2.62 3.59
N TYR A 122 -7.76 -3.82 3.06
CA TYR A 122 -7.73 -4.08 1.62
C TYR A 122 -8.87 -3.40 0.88
N GLN A 123 -10.11 -3.44 1.41
CA GLN A 123 -11.24 -2.72 0.80
C GLN A 123 -10.89 -1.22 0.65
N ARG A 124 -10.41 -0.61 1.73
CA ARG A 124 -9.98 0.80 1.74
C ARG A 124 -8.85 1.06 0.75
N LEU A 125 -7.83 0.19 0.73
CA LEU A 125 -6.69 0.30 -0.18
C LEU A 125 -7.13 0.22 -1.65
N ALA A 126 -7.95 -0.78 -2.00
CA ALA A 126 -8.43 -1.00 -3.35
C ALA A 126 -9.27 0.19 -3.84
N VAL A 127 -10.21 0.67 -3.02
CA VAL A 127 -11.06 1.81 -3.38
C VAL A 127 -10.24 3.10 -3.54
N LYS A 128 -9.31 3.39 -2.64
CA LYS A 128 -8.36 4.51 -2.80
C LYS A 128 -7.55 4.38 -4.09
N GLY A 129 -7.11 3.17 -4.44
CA GLY A 129 -6.40 2.87 -5.67
C GLY A 129 -7.24 3.15 -6.92
N LEU A 130 -8.53 2.81 -6.92
CA LEU A 130 -9.47 3.08 -8.01
C LEU A 130 -9.69 4.60 -8.18
N ILE A 131 -9.92 5.33 -7.10
CA ILE A 131 -10.08 6.80 -7.11
C ILE A 131 -8.78 7.49 -7.59
N GLY A 132 -7.62 7.02 -7.14
CA GLY A 132 -6.34 7.53 -7.64
C GLY A 132 -6.14 7.27 -9.14
N SER A 133 -6.59 6.11 -9.61
CA SER A 133 -6.51 5.72 -11.02
C SER A 133 -7.48 6.51 -11.89
N SER A 134 -8.68 6.81 -11.41
CA SER A 134 -9.67 7.61 -12.14
C SER A 134 -9.19 9.02 -12.45
N LYS A 135 -8.48 9.66 -11.51
CA LYS A 135 -7.86 10.98 -11.72
C LYS A 135 -6.90 10.99 -12.92
N ARG A 136 -6.10 9.93 -13.06
CA ARG A 136 -5.19 9.77 -14.21
C ARG A 136 -5.97 9.58 -15.51
N VAL A 137 -7.01 8.74 -15.51
CA VAL A 137 -7.85 8.50 -16.70
C VAL A 137 -8.60 9.78 -17.12
N LEU A 138 -9.15 10.52 -16.17
CA LEU A 138 -9.86 11.78 -16.42
C LEU A 138 -8.95 12.82 -17.09
N SER A 139 -7.66 12.89 -16.73
CA SER A 139 -6.72 13.85 -17.34
C SER A 139 -6.55 13.66 -18.85
N GLY A 140 -6.72 12.43 -19.35
CA GLY A 140 -6.62 12.11 -20.78
C GLY A 140 -7.96 11.99 -21.51
N THR A 141 -9.09 12.06 -20.81
CA THR A 141 -10.41 11.82 -21.39
C THR A 141 -11.04 13.13 -21.87
N LYS A 142 -11.28 13.25 -23.18
CA LYS A 142 -11.88 14.45 -23.81
C LYS A 142 -13.39 14.36 -24.01
N ASP A 143 -13.93 13.14 -24.03
CA ASP A 143 -15.36 12.88 -24.24
C ASP A 143 -16.16 13.30 -22.99
N PRO A 144 -17.06 14.30 -23.09
CA PRO A 144 -17.81 14.81 -21.94
C PRO A 144 -18.69 13.76 -21.28
N LYS A 145 -19.26 12.84 -22.05
CA LYS A 145 -20.12 11.78 -21.51
C LYS A 145 -19.30 10.81 -20.67
N LYS A 146 -18.16 10.36 -21.19
CA LYS A 146 -17.25 9.46 -20.45
C LYS A 146 -16.68 10.13 -19.20
N VAL A 147 -16.37 11.43 -19.27
CA VAL A 147 -15.95 12.20 -18.10
C VAL A 147 -17.04 12.18 -17.03
N GLN A 148 -18.30 12.39 -17.41
CA GLN A 148 -19.41 12.36 -16.46
C GLN A 148 -19.62 10.94 -15.90
N ASP A 149 -19.59 9.90 -16.72
CA ASP A 149 -19.74 8.51 -16.29
C ASP A 149 -18.67 8.12 -15.26
N ILE A 150 -17.41 8.49 -15.50
CA ILE A 150 -16.30 8.24 -14.56
C ILE A 150 -16.52 9.02 -13.26
N LYS A 151 -16.89 10.31 -13.32
CA LYS A 151 -17.16 11.11 -12.11
C LYS A 151 -18.29 10.50 -11.29
N ASP A 152 -19.34 10.07 -11.94
CA ASP A 152 -20.50 9.43 -11.33
C ASP A 152 -20.12 8.10 -10.65
N GLY A 153 -19.26 7.30 -11.27
CA GLY A 153 -18.71 6.08 -10.65
C GLY A 153 -17.78 6.38 -9.47
N VAL A 154 -16.90 7.37 -9.60
CA VAL A 154 -15.97 7.79 -8.54
C VAL A 154 -16.72 8.31 -7.32
N LYS A 155 -17.82 9.04 -7.52
CA LYS A 155 -18.66 9.51 -6.41
C LYS A 155 -19.15 8.37 -5.52
N ILE A 156 -19.58 7.25 -6.11
CA ILE A 156 -20.00 6.06 -5.35
C ILE A 156 -18.84 5.49 -4.50
N LEU A 157 -17.63 5.51 -5.04
CA LEU A 157 -16.43 5.04 -4.34
C LEU A 157 -16.02 5.99 -3.21
N GLU A 158 -16.16 7.30 -3.40
CA GLU A 158 -15.91 8.33 -2.39
C GLU A 158 -16.93 8.23 -1.24
N GLU A 159 -18.22 8.10 -1.55
CA GLU A 159 -19.28 7.87 -0.56
C GLU A 159 -19.06 6.59 0.24
N PHE A 160 -18.53 5.53 -0.39
CA PHE A 160 -18.12 4.32 0.33
C PHE A 160 -16.99 4.59 1.32
N LEU A 161 -15.96 5.36 0.94
CA LEU A 161 -14.83 5.67 1.83
C LEU A 161 -15.24 6.56 3.01
N GLU A 162 -16.13 7.52 2.77
CA GLU A 162 -16.68 8.38 3.82
C GLU A 162 -17.41 7.53 4.87
N LYS A 163 -18.36 6.69 4.44
CA LYS A 163 -19.06 5.74 5.33
C LYS A 163 -18.10 4.78 6.02
N PHE A 164 -17.08 4.31 5.31
CA PHE A 164 -16.09 3.39 5.88
C PHE A 164 -15.34 4.03 7.05
N ASP A 165 -14.94 5.30 6.90
CA ASP A 165 -14.22 6.04 7.93
C ASP A 165 -15.16 6.44 9.08
N ASP A 166 -16.40 6.87 8.81
CA ASP A 166 -17.42 7.21 9.81
C ASP A 166 -17.76 6.02 10.72
N GLU A 167 -17.94 4.84 10.12
CA GLU A 167 -18.23 3.59 10.84
C GLU A 167 -16.97 2.98 11.49
N ASN A 168 -15.81 3.64 11.38
CA ASN A 168 -14.53 3.14 11.88
C ASN A 168 -14.20 1.71 11.43
N ARG A 169 -14.59 1.33 10.20
CA ARG A 169 -14.53 -0.06 9.72
C ARG A 169 -13.13 -0.66 9.75
N SER A 170 -12.06 0.14 9.67
CA SER A 170 -10.68 -0.34 9.86
C SER A 170 -10.47 -1.01 11.22
N ARG A 171 -11.15 -0.59 12.29
CA ARG A 171 -11.03 -1.21 13.62
C ARG A 171 -11.69 -2.58 13.71
N LEU A 172 -12.51 -2.96 12.73
CA LEU A 172 -13.14 -4.28 12.67
C LEU A 172 -12.17 -5.35 12.16
N ASN A 173 -10.99 -4.95 11.66
CA ASN A 173 -10.02 -5.89 11.13
C ASN A 173 -9.46 -6.78 12.23
N TRP A 174 -9.51 -8.10 12.02
CA TRP A 174 -8.86 -9.07 12.88
C TRP A 174 -7.61 -9.54 12.17
N ALA A 175 -6.45 -9.23 12.74
CA ALA A 175 -5.16 -9.48 12.14
C ALA A 175 -4.97 -10.98 11.82
N TYR A 176 -4.17 -11.23 10.79
CA TYR A 176 -3.72 -12.55 10.42
C TYR A 176 -2.67 -13.04 11.42
N LEU A 177 -2.81 -14.28 11.90
CA LEU A 177 -1.84 -14.90 12.80
C LEU A 177 -0.61 -15.35 12.00
N SER A 178 0.57 -15.35 12.63
CA SER A 178 1.76 -15.92 12.00
C SER A 178 1.61 -17.43 11.84
N SER A 179 2.29 -18.00 10.83
CA SER A 179 2.33 -19.45 10.63
C SER A 179 2.88 -20.17 11.87
N ASP A 180 3.85 -19.57 12.57
CA ASP A 180 4.41 -20.11 13.82
C ASP A 180 3.36 -20.27 14.92
N ILE A 181 2.40 -19.34 15.01
CA ILE A 181 1.28 -19.44 15.97
C ILE A 181 0.32 -20.55 15.52
N ILE A 182 -0.01 -20.61 14.24
CA ILE A 182 -0.95 -21.62 13.70
C ILE A 182 -0.39 -23.04 13.89
N ASN A 183 0.91 -23.23 13.70
CA ASN A 183 1.57 -24.53 13.85
C ASN A 183 1.58 -25.06 15.30
N GLN A 184 1.23 -24.24 16.29
CA GLN A 184 1.09 -24.68 17.69
C GLN A 184 -0.28 -25.30 17.98
N PHE A 185 -1.26 -25.12 17.09
CA PHE A 185 -2.59 -25.71 17.23
C PHE A 185 -2.60 -27.17 16.74
N PRO A 186 -3.52 -28.01 17.27
CA PRO A 186 -3.69 -29.38 16.79
C PRO A 186 -4.09 -29.39 15.31
N GLU A 187 -3.78 -30.50 14.63
CA GLU A 187 -4.15 -30.66 13.22
C GLU A 187 -5.66 -30.49 13.00
N PRO A 188 -6.06 -29.80 11.92
CA PRO A 188 -7.47 -29.58 11.63
C PRO A 188 -8.22 -30.90 11.42
N LYS A 189 -9.33 -31.07 12.14
CA LYS A 189 -10.23 -32.22 11.94
C LYS A 189 -11.11 -32.07 10.70
N ASP A 190 -11.42 -30.84 10.30
CA ASP A 190 -12.26 -30.55 9.15
C ASP A 190 -11.42 -30.29 7.89
N LYS A 191 -11.91 -30.80 6.75
CA LYS A 191 -11.21 -30.75 5.46
C LYS A 191 -10.97 -29.31 4.98
N LEU A 192 -11.90 -28.39 5.20
CA LEU A 192 -11.79 -27.00 4.76
C LEU A 192 -10.71 -26.26 5.55
N CYS A 193 -10.62 -26.47 6.87
CA CYS A 193 -9.55 -25.90 7.67
C CYS A 193 -8.20 -26.54 7.34
N ALA A 194 -8.14 -27.85 7.10
CA ALA A 194 -6.92 -28.51 6.64
C ALA A 194 -6.40 -27.88 5.34
N GLU A 195 -7.28 -27.67 4.36
CA GLU A 195 -6.94 -27.01 3.10
C GLU A 195 -6.49 -25.55 3.31
N PHE A 196 -7.19 -24.79 4.16
CA PHE A 196 -6.82 -23.42 4.49
C PHE A 196 -5.42 -23.36 5.12
N VAL A 197 -5.14 -24.19 6.13
CA VAL A 197 -3.86 -24.21 6.85
C VAL A 197 -2.71 -24.58 5.92
N GLN A 198 -2.92 -25.53 5.01
CA GLN A 198 -1.94 -25.88 4.00
C GLN A 198 -1.59 -24.67 3.12
N ILE A 199 -2.59 -24.05 2.48
CA ILE A 199 -2.40 -22.88 1.63
C ILE A 199 -1.77 -21.71 2.41
N TYR A 200 -2.23 -21.49 3.64
CA TYR A 200 -1.74 -20.42 4.50
C TYR A 200 -0.27 -20.60 4.89
N SER A 201 0.16 -21.85 5.09
CA SER A 201 1.54 -22.18 5.43
C SER A 201 2.47 -22.10 4.21
N GLU A 202 2.00 -22.52 3.04
CA GLU A 202 2.74 -22.40 1.77
C GLU A 202 2.92 -20.94 1.36
N LYS A 203 1.91 -20.09 1.59
CA LYS A 203 1.93 -18.67 1.24
C LYS A 203 2.40 -17.83 2.41
N LYS A 204 3.70 -17.50 2.45
CA LYS A 204 4.32 -16.59 3.43
C LYS A 204 3.62 -15.23 3.56
N ASN A 205 2.89 -14.81 2.54
CA ASN A 205 2.14 -13.55 2.50
C ASN A 205 0.64 -13.82 2.36
N TYR A 206 -0.12 -13.57 3.43
CA TYR A 206 -1.58 -13.76 3.48
C TYR A 206 -2.35 -13.01 2.38
N LYS A 207 -1.74 -12.00 1.74
CA LYS A 207 -2.41 -11.23 0.69
C LYS A 207 -2.72 -12.09 -0.55
N HIS A 208 -2.00 -13.20 -0.78
CA HIS A 208 -2.33 -14.16 -1.84
C HIS A 208 -3.69 -14.84 -1.64
N LEU A 209 -4.21 -14.88 -0.40
CA LEU A 209 -5.54 -15.44 -0.11
C LEU A 209 -6.69 -14.67 -0.79
N ARG A 210 -6.41 -13.48 -1.34
CA ARG A 210 -7.39 -12.64 -2.04
C ARG A 210 -7.76 -13.19 -3.43
N THR A 211 -6.91 -14.05 -3.98
CA THR A 211 -7.00 -14.60 -5.34
C THR A 211 -6.93 -16.13 -5.38
N LEU A 212 -6.75 -16.77 -4.22
CA LEU A 212 -6.84 -18.22 -4.05
C LEU A 212 -8.22 -18.61 -3.53
N PHE A 213 -8.70 -19.78 -3.93
CA PHE A 213 -10.04 -20.26 -3.67
C PHE A 213 -10.02 -21.68 -3.08
N PRO A 214 -10.99 -22.04 -2.22
CA PRO A 214 -11.22 -23.42 -1.84
C PRO A 214 -11.46 -24.33 -3.04
N SER A 215 -10.93 -25.54 -2.97
CA SER A 215 -11.05 -26.57 -4.01
C SER A 215 -12.51 -26.93 -4.31
N GLU A 216 -13.34 -27.03 -3.27
CA GLU A 216 -14.76 -27.38 -3.37
C GLU A 216 -15.68 -26.19 -3.65
N ASN A 217 -15.21 -24.95 -3.46
CA ASN A 217 -16.00 -23.74 -3.68
C ASN A 217 -15.14 -22.60 -4.28
N GLN A 218 -15.32 -22.37 -5.57
CA GLN A 218 -14.59 -21.32 -6.30
C GLN A 218 -15.31 -19.97 -6.36
N ASP A 219 -16.43 -19.80 -5.64
CA ASP A 219 -17.19 -18.55 -5.66
C ASP A 219 -16.56 -17.47 -4.78
N LYS A 220 -15.91 -17.89 -3.68
CA LYS A 220 -15.35 -16.98 -2.66
C LYS A 220 -13.90 -17.33 -2.37
N SER A 221 -13.03 -16.33 -2.42
CA SER A 221 -11.62 -16.48 -2.11
C SER A 221 -11.38 -16.71 -0.61
N TRP A 222 -10.22 -17.26 -0.27
CA TRP A 222 -9.86 -17.63 1.09
C TRP A 222 -9.93 -16.48 2.09
N ASP A 223 -9.59 -15.25 1.70
CA ASP A 223 -9.73 -14.06 2.55
C ASP A 223 -11.19 -13.83 2.98
N ILE A 224 -12.14 -14.00 2.06
CA ILE A 224 -13.58 -13.86 2.34
C ILE A 224 -14.07 -15.00 3.22
N VAL A 225 -13.70 -16.24 2.91
CA VAL A 225 -14.09 -17.42 3.71
C VAL A 225 -13.62 -17.28 5.16
N ARG A 226 -12.36 -16.88 5.35
CA ARG A 226 -11.76 -16.61 6.66
C ARG A 226 -12.51 -15.53 7.41
N ASN A 227 -12.76 -14.38 6.78
CA ASN A 227 -13.45 -13.27 7.45
C ASN A 227 -14.90 -13.62 7.82
N LYS A 228 -15.61 -14.35 6.97
CA LYS A 228 -16.97 -14.84 7.27
C LYS A 228 -16.98 -15.77 8.50
N ASN A 229 -15.98 -16.63 8.64
CA ASN A 229 -15.87 -17.50 9.82
C ASN A 229 -15.51 -16.72 11.08
N ILE A 230 -14.64 -15.72 10.98
CA ILE A 230 -14.33 -14.81 12.10
C ILE A 230 -15.56 -14.02 12.53
N GLU A 231 -16.39 -13.55 11.60
CA GLU A 231 -17.65 -12.88 11.98
C GLU A 231 -18.58 -13.77 12.79
N LYS A 232 -18.66 -15.07 12.46
CA LYS A 232 -19.40 -16.05 13.27
C LYS A 232 -18.79 -16.18 14.67
N LEU A 233 -17.46 -16.29 14.76
CA LEU A 233 -16.77 -16.36 16.05
C LEU A 233 -17.02 -15.10 16.90
N LYS A 234 -16.93 -13.91 16.31
CA LYS A 234 -17.23 -12.64 17.00
C LYS A 234 -18.65 -12.61 17.56
N LYS A 235 -19.64 -13.08 16.77
CA LYS A 235 -21.03 -13.18 17.22
C LYS A 235 -21.16 -14.13 18.41
N LEU A 236 -20.55 -15.32 18.32
CA LEU A 236 -20.55 -16.30 19.41
C LEU A 236 -19.90 -15.78 20.69
N ILE A 237 -18.74 -15.11 20.59
CA ILE A 237 -18.05 -14.50 21.73
C ILE A 237 -18.94 -13.45 22.39
N LYS A 238 -19.58 -12.59 21.57
CA LYS A 238 -20.46 -11.53 22.05
C LYS A 238 -21.73 -12.09 22.70
N GLU A 239 -22.39 -13.06 22.08
CA GLU A 239 -23.63 -13.67 22.57
C GLU A 239 -23.43 -14.40 23.89
N LYS A 240 -22.27 -15.04 24.07
CA LYS A 240 -21.97 -15.81 25.29
C LYS A 240 -21.33 -14.98 26.40
N GLU A 241 -21.11 -13.67 26.18
CA GLU A 241 -20.34 -12.78 27.08
C GLU A 241 -19.01 -13.40 27.56
N ARG A 242 -18.40 -14.24 26.72
CA ARG A 242 -17.22 -15.01 27.13
C ARG A 242 -15.98 -14.15 27.03
N LYS A 243 -15.23 -14.05 28.13
CA LYS A 243 -13.89 -13.49 28.10
C LYS A 243 -12.98 -14.41 27.28
N LEU A 244 -12.11 -13.83 26.46
CA LEU A 244 -11.09 -14.57 25.72
C LEU A 244 -9.93 -15.03 26.62
N PHE A 245 -9.82 -14.43 27.80
CA PHE A 245 -8.86 -14.77 28.82
C PHE A 245 -9.60 -14.93 30.14
N ASP A 246 -9.17 -15.89 30.95
CA ASP A 246 -9.66 -16.00 32.32
C ASP A 246 -9.16 -14.84 33.18
N ASP A 247 -9.60 -14.80 34.44
CA ASP A 247 -9.21 -13.74 35.38
C ASP A 247 -7.71 -13.79 35.74
N ASP A 248 -7.01 -14.89 35.43
CA ASP A 248 -5.57 -15.06 35.56
C ASP A 248 -4.80 -14.69 34.28
N GLY A 249 -5.49 -14.24 33.22
CA GLY A 249 -4.91 -13.85 31.95
C GLY A 249 -4.51 -15.01 31.02
N LYS A 250 -4.94 -16.24 31.32
CA LYS A 250 -4.71 -17.40 30.43
C LYS A 250 -5.79 -17.47 29.35
N PRO A 251 -5.44 -17.88 28.11
CA PRO A 251 -6.42 -18.01 27.05
C PRO A 251 -7.46 -19.07 27.38
N THR A 252 -8.73 -18.76 27.17
CA THR A 252 -9.85 -19.70 27.38
C THR A 252 -9.90 -20.76 26.27
N GLU A 253 -10.61 -21.87 26.50
CA GLU A 253 -10.80 -22.92 25.48
C GLU A 253 -11.42 -22.36 24.19
N GLU A 254 -12.30 -21.37 24.32
CA GLU A 254 -12.89 -20.63 23.21
C GLU A 254 -11.88 -19.78 22.46
N HIS A 255 -10.90 -19.19 23.15
CA HIS A 255 -9.81 -18.46 22.52
C HIS A 255 -8.89 -19.41 21.73
N LEU A 256 -8.72 -20.64 22.23
CA LEU A 256 -7.92 -21.67 21.58
C LEU A 256 -8.67 -22.44 20.48
N GLY A 257 -9.98 -22.18 20.30
CA GLY A 257 -10.78 -22.84 19.27
C GLY A 257 -11.02 -24.34 19.54
N ASN A 258 -10.83 -24.80 20.78
CA ASN A 258 -11.14 -26.17 21.18
C ASN A 258 -12.66 -26.35 21.31
N TYR A 259 -13.34 -26.46 20.17
CA TYR A 259 -14.69 -26.99 20.15
C TYR A 259 -14.60 -28.51 20.35
N SER A 260 -14.78 -28.94 21.59
CA SER A 260 -15.19 -30.31 21.87
C SER A 260 -16.57 -30.52 21.25
N ASN A 261 -16.63 -31.24 20.13
CA ASN A 261 -17.83 -31.97 19.72
C ASN A 261 -17.84 -33.31 20.45
#